data_AF-A0A328RTI7-F1
#
_entry.id   AF-A0A328RTI7-F1
#
_cell.length_a   1.000
_cell.length_b   1.000
_cell.length_c   1.000
_cell.angle_alpha   90.00
_cell.angle_beta   90.00
_cell.angle_gamma   90.00
#
_symmetry.space_group_name_H-M   'P 1'
#
loop_
_entity.id
_entity.type
_entity.pdbx_description
1 polymer ?
#
loop_
_entity_poly.entity_id
_entity_poly.type
_entity_poly.pdbx_seq_one_letter_code
_entity_poly.pdbx_strand_id
1 'polypeptide(L)' 'MSEKKKTRYTKGMELVSKVSSKKILFGSFNDEDVASCLTADKMFVNISREELDRDYVSLKQLHGQSREKRRGQGW' A
#
# COMPACT_ATOMS: atom_id res chain seq x y z
N MET A 1 -12.96 20.21 2.10
CA MET A 1 -11.72 19.59 2.60
C MET A 1 -11.82 18.11 2.29
N SER A 2 -10.98 17.59 1.37
CA SER A 2 -11.10 16.20 0.94
C SER A 2 -10.62 15.28 2.07
N GLU A 3 -11.55 14.60 2.72
CA GLU A 3 -11.27 13.47 3.60
C GLU A 3 -10.45 12.46 2.79
N LYS A 4 -9.13 12.42 3.01
CA LYS A 4 -8.29 11.35 2.47
C LYS A 4 -8.89 10.05 3.00
N LYS A 5 -9.60 9.32 2.14
CA LYS A 5 -10.19 8.02 2.47
C LYS A 5 -9.11 7.17 3.13
N LYS A 6 -9.23 6.95 4.44
CA LYS A 6 -8.31 6.08 5.17
C LYS A 6 -8.28 4.74 4.43
N THR A 7 -7.12 4.39 3.90
CA THR A 7 -6.94 3.11 3.22
C THR A 7 -7.23 2.02 4.23
N ARG A 8 -8.27 1.21 3.98
CA ARG A 8 -8.63 0.10 4.86
C ARG A 8 -7.64 -1.03 4.59
N TYR A 9 -6.64 -1.16 5.46
CA TYR A 9 -5.69 -2.26 5.39
C TYR A 9 -6.35 -3.56 5.86
N THR A 10 -6.15 -4.63 5.11
CA THR A 10 -6.65 -5.97 5.43
C THR A 10 -5.48 -6.94 5.53
N LYS A 11 -5.52 -7.90 6.46
CA LYS A 11 -4.49 -8.94 6.57
C LYS A 11 -4.29 -9.64 5.22
N GLY A 12 -3.04 -9.85 4.83
CA GLY A 12 -2.66 -10.43 3.54
C GLY A 12 -2.70 -9.46 2.36
N MET A 13 -2.90 -8.17 2.60
CA MET A 13 -2.94 -7.17 1.53
C MET A 13 -1.54 -6.86 1.01
N GLU A 14 -1.34 -7.00 -0.29
CA GLU A 14 -0.09 -6.62 -0.94
C GLU A 14 -0.04 -5.11 -1.16
N LEU A 15 1.01 -4.50 -0.63
CA LEU A 15 1.34 -3.10 -0.78
C LEU A 15 2.65 -2.96 -1.56
N VAL A 16 2.73 -1.94 -2.39
CA VAL A 16 3.90 -1.65 -3.22
C VAL A 16 4.47 -0.31 -2.79
N SER A 17 5.77 -0.27 -2.48
CA SER A 17 6.47 0.99 -2.20
C SER A 17 6.54 1.83 -3.47
N LYS A 18 6.12 3.09 -3.38
CA LYS A 18 6.22 4.09 -4.46
C LYS A 18 7.68 4.40 -4.82
N VAL A 19 8.56 4.33 -3.84
CA VAL A 19 9.97 4.74 -3.98
C VAL A 19 10.83 3.58 -4.51
N SER A 20 10.71 2.40 -3.89
CA SER A 20 11.59 1.26 -4.20
C SER A 20 10.95 0.22 -5.12
N SER A 21 9.67 0.37 -5.49
CA SER A 21 8.88 -0.66 -6.20
C SER A 21 8.87 -2.03 -5.50
N LYS A 22 9.29 -2.10 -4.24
CA LYS A 22 9.30 -3.31 -3.43
C LYS A 22 7.88 -3.64 -2.96
N LYS A 23 7.54 -4.92 -2.97
CA LYS A 23 6.27 -5.42 -2.47
C LYS A 23 6.42 -5.88 -1.02
N ILE A 24 5.42 -5.55 -0.21
CA ILE A 24 5.26 -6.04 1.14
C ILE A 24 3.84 -6.59 1.30
N LEU A 25 3.68 -7.55 2.19
CA LEU A 25 2.41 -8.14 2.55
C LEU A 25 2.04 -7.65 3.95
N PHE A 26 0.95 -6.89 4.05
CA PHE A 26 0.46 -6.38 5.31
C PHE A 26 -0.10 -7.50 6.18
N GLY A 27 0.32 -7.58 7.43
CA GLY A 27 -0.19 -8.53 8.42
C GLY A 27 -1.30 -7.91 9.26
N SER A 28 -0.92 -7.12 10.26
CA SER A 28 -1.83 -6.50 11.24
C SER A 28 -1.19 -5.25 11.84
N PHE A 29 -2.02 -4.35 12.35
CA PHE A 29 -1.57 -3.27 13.23
C PHE A 29 -1.44 -3.77 14.66
N ASN A 30 -0.42 -3.29 15.35
CA ASN A 30 -0.28 -3.40 16.79
C ASN A 30 -0.97 -2.20 17.49
N ASP A 31 -1.07 -2.21 18.82
CA ASP A 31 -1.70 -1.17 19.63
C ASP A 31 -1.11 0.24 19.42
N GLU A 32 0.14 0.34 18.96
CA GLU A 32 0.83 1.60 18.66
C GLU A 32 0.63 2.07 17.20
N ASP A 33 -0.34 1.53 16.47
CA ASP A 33 -0.63 1.86 15.06
C ASP A 33 0.56 1.57 14.11
N VAL A 34 1.44 0.65 14.52
CA VAL A 34 2.55 0.09 13.74
C VAL A 34 2.09 -1.18 13.04
N ALA A 35 2.26 -1.25 11.73
CA ALA A 35 1.93 -2.40 10.93
C ALA A 35 3.08 -3.41 10.88
N SER A 36 2.77 -4.66 11.22
CA SER A 36 3.64 -5.79 10.94
C SER A 36 3.48 -6.20 9.48
N CYS A 37 4.53 -6.05 8.68
CA CYS A 37 4.54 -6.36 7.25
C CYS A 37 5.60 -7.43 6.93
N LEU A 38 5.33 -8.27 5.94
CA LEU A 38 6.26 -9.28 5.44
C LEU A 38 6.79 -8.87 4.06
N THR A 39 8.11 -8.81 3.89
CA THR A 39 8.71 -8.50 2.59
C THR A 39 8.74 -9.73 1.67
N ALA A 40 8.99 -9.52 0.38
CA ALA A 40 9.20 -10.63 -0.57
C ALA A 40 10.34 -11.57 -0.15
N ASP A 41 11.32 -11.05 0.59
CA ASP A 41 12.47 -11.80 1.14
C ASP A 41 12.11 -12.59 2.41
N LYS A 42 10.81 -12.68 2.75
CA LYS A 42 10.28 -13.28 3.98
C LYS A 42 10.82 -12.65 5.27
N MET A 43 11.28 -11.40 5.20
CA MET A 43 11.68 -10.64 6.38
C MET A 43 10.47 -9.89 6.95
N PHE A 44 10.33 -9.92 8.26
CA PHE A 44 9.33 -9.11 8.97
C PHE A 44 9.88 -7.69 9.16
N VAL A 45 9.07 -6.71 8.77
CA VAL A 45 9.38 -5.28 8.93
C VAL A 45 8.19 -4.60 9.59
N ASN A 46 8.51 -3.70 10.51
CA ASN A 46 7.52 -2.91 11.23
C ASN A 46 7.49 -1.53 10.59
N ILE A 47 6.33 -1.11 10.08
CA ILE A 47 6.17 0.15 9.37
C ILE A 47 5.01 0.90 9.99
N SER A 48 5.22 2.17 10.34
CA SER A 48 4.16 3.01 10.89
C SER A 48 3.04 3.23 9.88
N ARG A 49 1.81 3.40 10.35
CA ARG A 49 0.68 3.69 9.45
C ARG A 49 0.90 4.92 8.58
N GLU A 50 1.52 5.95 9.13
CA GLU A 50 1.84 7.18 8.40
C GLU A 50 2.77 6.92 7.21
N GLU A 51 3.81 6.11 7.41
CA GLU A 51 4.69 5.65 6.33
C GLU A 51 3.95 4.76 5.33
N LEU A 52 3.05 3.88 5.78
CA LEU A 52 2.25 3.06 4.87
C LEU A 52 1.32 3.90 3.97
N ASP A 53 0.72 4.97 4.47
CA ASP A 53 -0.15 5.84 3.66
C ASP A 53 0.67 6.74 2.71
N ARG A 54 1.84 7.18 3.18
CA ARG A 54 2.74 8.05 2.44
C ARG A 54 3.48 7.32 1.33
N ASP A 55 4.17 6.23 1.66
CA ASP A 55 5.17 5.59 0.81
C ASP A 55 4.67 4.32 0.13
N TYR A 56 3.54 3.76 0.57
CA TYR A 56 3.00 2.53 0.00
C TYR A 56 1.65 2.76 -0.69
N VAL A 57 1.38 1.97 -1.73
CA VAL A 57 0.08 1.91 -2.41
C VAL A 57 -0.42 0.49 -2.46
N SER A 58 -1.73 0.32 -2.38
CA SER A 58 -2.33 -0.98 -2.62
C SER A 58 -2.24 -1.36 -4.09
N LEU A 59 -2.00 -2.64 -4.38
CA LEU A 59 -2.05 -3.16 -5.75
C LEU A 59 -3.40 -2.84 -6.42
N LYS A 60 -4.52 -2.91 -5.70
CA LYS A 60 -5.84 -2.51 -6.22
C LYS A 60 -5.88 -1.06 -6.71
N GLN A 61 -5.29 -0.10 -5.97
CA GLN A 61 -5.20 1.29 -6.41
C GLN A 61 -4.28 1.45 -7.63
N LEU A 62 -3.16 0.72 -7.66
CA LEU A 62 -2.22 0.73 -8.79
C LEU A 62 -2.89 0.24 -10.10
N HIS A 63 -3.65 -0.86 -10.02
CA HIS A 63 -4.38 -1.41 -11.17
C HIS A 63 -5.54 -0.51 -11.60
N GLY A 64 -6.22 0.16 -10.66
CA GLY A 64 -7.23 1.17 -10.96
C GLY A 64 -6.68 2.35 -11.76
N GLN A 65 -5.57 2.95 -11.30
CA GLN A 65 -4.90 4.05 -12.00
C GLN A 65 -4.36 3.62 -13.38
N SER A 66 -3.83 2.40 -13.49
CA SER A 66 -3.32 1.86 -14.77
C SER A 66 -4.45 1.61 -15.79
N ARG A 67 -5.68 1.35 -15.33
CA ARG A 67 -6.86 1.24 -16.22
C ARG A 67 -7.33 2.61 -16.69
N GLU A 68 -7.29 3.61 -15.83
CA GLU A 68 -7.70 4.99 -16.16
C GLU A 68 -6.72 5.66 -17.14
N LYS A 69 -5.40 5.48 -16.93
CA LYS A 69 -4.36 5.96 -17.86
C LYS A 69 -4.43 5.36 -19.26
N ARG A 70 -4.99 4.16 -19.42
CA ARG A 70 -5.22 3.53 -20.74
C ARG A 70 -6.43 4.11 -21.46
N ARG A 71 -7.43 4.62 -20.74
CA ARG A 71 -8.61 5.26 -21.34
C ARG A 71 -8.31 6.67 -21.85
N GLY A 72 -7.35 7.38 -21.24
CA GLY A 72 -6.99 8.75 -21.62
C GLY A 72 -6.00 8.88 -22.78
N GLN A 73 -5.36 7.79 -23.22
CA GLN A 73 -4.38 7.80 -24.33
C GLN A 73 -4.96 7.35 -25.68
N GLY A 74 -6.27 7.13 -25.74
CA GLY A 74 -6.98 6.88 -26.99
C GLY A 74 -7.66 8.16 -27.48
N TRP A 75 -6.86 9.13 -27.93
CA TRP A 75 -7.27 10.27 -28.74
C TRP A 75 -6.21 10.50 -29.82
#